data_AF-A0A9N8EFP8-F1
#
_entry.id   AF-A0A9N8EFP8-F1
#
_cell.length_a   1.000
_cell.length_b   1.000
_cell.length_c   1.000
_cell.angle_alpha   90.00
_cell.angle_beta   90.00
_cell.angle_gamma   90.00
#
_symmetry.space_group_name_H-M   'P 1'
#
loop_
_entity.id
_entity.type
_entity.pdbx_description
1 polymer ?
#
loop_
_entity_poly.entity_id
_entity_poly.type
_entity_poly.pdbx_seq_one_letter_code
_entity_poly.pdbx_strand_id
1 'polypeptide(L)'
;MEMGETYTFIQRDRSNYFHPLGFSYSADGAHDGKEELEPGVGLGSDKSCEADKTCPAPMYMLNGEYLGEYSNIPAVKPRTTGTENFGLDDYEPLFFRPLPEWAALGEFAIKLRFDDASYGQDIFYFCHIHQFMAGRIKLTQNGQLVSQRDKPKLGYTYDQPGAFDQVCGTYGLDAWTLPNPNCPESFVCDAAPEIQTYSSCIEAMNCHMFAGMTTKVSSRSEVALFIHQMIPHHQNAVNMAKTLLITGKSPCNDLTNEDDPLCTMQVILYEIINGQNFQIQQMRGILESLQLPASDDCVVDSGTTGFHPAPNAAPALPPAYSQSLDEADTLFNQVGANKRKKKVTKTRRENIRAPSKAGNHRLAEGDEEG
;
A
#
# COMPACT_ATOMS: atom_id res chain seq x y z
N MET A 1 -8.00 20.87 -9.72
CA MET A 1 -9.10 20.12 -10.34
C MET A 1 -10.31 21.00 -10.27
N GLU A 2 -10.84 21.38 -11.43
CA GLU A 2 -12.06 22.19 -11.51
C GLU A 2 -13.28 21.34 -11.16
N MET A 3 -14.12 21.84 -10.27
CA MET A 3 -15.29 21.10 -9.81
C MET A 3 -16.34 20.98 -10.92
N GLY A 4 -16.99 19.82 -11.02
CA GLY A 4 -17.95 19.50 -12.09
C GLY A 4 -17.30 18.99 -13.38
N GLU A 5 -16.01 19.25 -13.59
CA GLU A 5 -15.24 18.73 -14.72
C GLU A 5 -14.84 17.27 -14.49
N THR A 6 -14.65 16.54 -15.60
CA THR A 6 -14.21 15.14 -15.57
C THR A 6 -12.74 15.04 -15.92
N TYR A 7 -11.97 14.43 -15.01
CA TYR A 7 -10.56 14.14 -15.19
C TYR A 7 -10.35 12.64 -15.40
N THR A 8 -9.40 12.27 -16.26
CA THR A 8 -8.98 10.88 -16.46
C THR A 8 -7.54 10.72 -15.97
N PHE A 9 -7.32 9.82 -15.03
CA PHE A 9 -6.03 9.44 -14.47
C PHE A 9 -5.62 8.12 -15.13
N ILE A 10 -4.53 8.14 -15.90
CA ILE A 10 -4.07 6.97 -16.68
C ILE A 10 -2.96 6.27 -15.90
N GLN A 11 -3.11 4.97 -15.67
CA GLN A 11 -2.15 4.10 -14.99
C GLN A 11 -1.56 3.07 -15.97
N ARG A 12 -0.73 3.54 -16.90
CA ARG A 12 -0.15 2.70 -17.96
C ARG A 12 1.36 2.50 -17.85
N ASP A 13 2.03 3.34 -17.05
CA ASP A 13 3.47 3.23 -16.91
C ASP A 13 3.79 2.05 -16.01
N ARG A 14 4.89 1.34 -16.26
CA ARG A 14 5.30 0.20 -15.44
C ARG A 14 5.54 0.57 -13.97
N SER A 15 5.86 1.84 -13.68
CA SER A 15 5.93 2.35 -12.31
C SER A 15 4.56 2.40 -11.60
N ASN A 16 3.45 2.23 -12.31
CA ASN A 16 2.12 2.07 -11.72
C ASN A 16 1.83 0.64 -11.24
N TYR A 17 2.65 -0.34 -11.60
CA TYR A 17 2.50 -1.71 -11.11
C TYR A 17 2.48 -1.75 -9.58
N PHE A 18 1.52 -2.47 -8.98
CA PHE A 18 1.31 -2.53 -7.53
C PHE A 18 0.85 -1.21 -6.88
N HIS A 19 0.46 -0.20 -7.69
CA HIS A 19 0.03 1.11 -7.20
C HIS A 19 -1.36 1.53 -7.68
N PRO A 20 -2.45 0.79 -7.41
CA PRO A 20 -3.79 1.21 -7.79
C PRO A 20 -4.13 2.55 -7.11
N LEU A 21 -4.61 3.53 -7.88
CA LEU A 21 -4.88 4.86 -7.37
C LEU A 21 -6.23 4.91 -6.63
N GLY A 22 -6.21 5.33 -5.36
CA GLY A 22 -7.37 5.68 -4.56
C GLY A 22 -7.59 7.19 -4.50
N PHE A 23 -8.78 7.60 -4.07
CA PHE A 23 -9.12 8.99 -3.82
C PHE A 23 -9.83 9.13 -2.48
N SER A 24 -9.49 10.17 -1.73
CA SER A 24 -9.97 10.31 -0.35
C SER A 24 -10.07 11.77 0.07
N TYR A 25 -10.79 12.00 1.18
CA TYR A 25 -10.88 13.33 1.79
C TYR A 25 -9.69 13.64 2.71
N SER A 26 -8.73 12.74 2.87
CA SER A 26 -7.52 12.90 3.70
C SER A 26 -6.39 12.00 3.22
N ALA A 27 -5.14 12.40 3.49
CA ALA A 27 -3.95 11.63 3.12
C ALA A 27 -4.03 10.16 3.55
N ASP A 28 -3.44 9.29 2.73
CA ASP A 28 -3.37 7.82 2.87
C ASP A 28 -4.71 7.06 3.01
N GLY A 29 -5.85 7.76 2.98
CA GLY A 29 -7.18 7.17 2.78
C GLY A 29 -7.45 5.97 3.68
N ALA A 30 -7.75 4.83 3.04
CA ALA A 30 -8.08 3.57 3.69
C ALA A 30 -7.03 3.10 4.71
N HIS A 31 -5.75 3.37 4.46
CA HIS A 31 -4.65 2.92 5.31
C HIS A 31 -4.71 3.51 6.72
N ASP A 32 -5.23 4.73 6.86
CA ASP A 32 -5.36 5.46 8.12
C ASP A 32 -6.81 5.49 8.64
N GLY A 33 -7.67 4.64 8.08
CA GLY A 33 -9.10 4.60 8.37
C GLY A 33 -9.79 5.94 8.07
N LYS A 34 -9.30 6.67 7.06
CA LYS A 34 -9.91 7.92 6.59
C LYS A 34 -10.99 7.61 5.56
N GLU A 35 -11.98 8.48 5.52
CA GLU A 35 -13.07 8.40 4.57
C GLU A 35 -12.55 8.63 3.15
N GLU A 36 -12.84 7.67 2.28
CA GLU A 36 -12.52 7.69 0.86
C GLU A 36 -13.61 8.41 0.06
N LEU A 37 -13.33 8.69 -1.21
CA LEU A 37 -14.37 9.13 -2.13
C LEU A 37 -15.20 7.91 -2.54
N GLU A 38 -16.30 7.70 -1.85
CA GLU A 38 -17.25 6.62 -2.12
C GLU A 38 -18.65 7.18 -2.40
N PRO A 39 -19.49 6.46 -3.17
CA PRO A 39 -20.83 6.91 -3.50
C PRO A 39 -21.69 7.26 -2.28
N GLY A 40 -21.51 6.53 -1.16
CA GLY A 40 -22.20 6.76 0.10
C GLY A 40 -21.53 7.75 1.08
N VAL A 41 -20.44 8.45 0.70
CA VAL A 41 -19.64 9.26 1.63
C VAL A 41 -19.54 10.73 1.20
N GLY A 42 -20.25 11.61 1.93
CA GLY A 42 -20.22 13.06 1.72
C GLY A 42 -19.62 13.81 2.92
N LEU A 43 -18.60 14.64 2.69
CA LEU A 43 -18.00 15.47 3.75
C LEU A 43 -18.21 16.98 3.56
N GLY A 44 -18.98 17.38 2.54
CA GLY A 44 -19.47 18.74 2.39
C GLY A 44 -20.49 19.12 3.48
N SER A 45 -20.90 20.39 3.48
CA SER A 45 -21.99 20.82 4.36
C SER A 45 -23.35 20.26 3.93
N ASP A 46 -23.50 19.90 2.66
CA ASP A 46 -24.63 19.13 2.13
C ASP A 46 -24.25 17.65 2.02
N LYS A 47 -24.97 16.81 2.76
CA LYS A 47 -24.77 15.36 2.85
C LYS A 47 -25.89 14.57 2.18
N SER A 48 -26.78 15.24 1.45
CA SER A 48 -27.95 14.61 0.81
C SER A 48 -27.56 13.48 -0.16
N CYS A 49 -26.37 13.56 -0.75
CA CYS A 49 -25.86 12.54 -1.66
C CYS A 49 -25.66 11.17 -0.98
N GLU A 50 -25.44 11.11 0.34
CA GLU A 50 -25.17 9.87 1.07
C GLU A 50 -26.38 8.93 1.03
N ALA A 51 -27.59 9.47 1.19
CA ALA A 51 -28.83 8.68 1.29
C ALA A 51 -29.12 7.86 0.02
N ASP A 52 -28.86 8.46 -1.15
CA ASP A 52 -29.09 7.84 -2.45
C ASP A 52 -27.81 7.33 -3.10
N LYS A 53 -26.67 7.37 -2.39
CA LYS A 53 -25.35 6.91 -2.86
C LYS A 53 -24.93 7.58 -4.17
N THR A 54 -25.02 8.89 -4.18
CA THR A 54 -24.71 9.73 -5.35
C THR A 54 -23.57 10.70 -5.11
N CYS A 55 -22.84 10.56 -4.00
CA CYS A 55 -21.70 11.40 -3.69
C CYS A 55 -20.61 11.20 -4.76
N PRO A 56 -19.75 12.20 -5.00
CA PRO A 56 -18.70 12.07 -6.01
C PRO A 56 -17.72 10.94 -5.67
N ALA A 57 -17.54 10.00 -6.60
CA ALA A 57 -16.64 8.86 -6.44
C ALA A 57 -15.86 8.59 -7.75
N PRO A 58 -14.66 7.99 -7.67
CA PRO A 58 -13.91 7.56 -8.84
C PRO A 58 -14.62 6.43 -9.59
N MET A 59 -14.47 6.36 -10.91
CA MET A 59 -14.98 5.28 -11.75
C MET A 59 -13.80 4.55 -12.41
N TYR A 60 -13.59 3.29 -12.03
CA TYR A 60 -12.43 2.49 -12.44
C TYR A 60 -12.65 1.77 -13.76
N MET A 61 -11.65 1.86 -14.64
CA MET A 61 -11.72 1.43 -16.04
C MET A 61 -10.55 0.51 -16.38
N LEU A 62 -10.82 -0.52 -17.20
CA LEU A 62 -9.80 -1.35 -17.83
C LEU A 62 -10.05 -1.39 -19.33
N ASN A 63 -9.05 -1.03 -20.14
CA ASN A 63 -9.14 -0.95 -21.61
C ASN A 63 -10.34 -0.12 -22.10
N GLY A 64 -10.68 0.94 -21.37
CA GLY A 64 -11.82 1.80 -21.67
C GLY A 64 -13.18 1.23 -21.26
N GLU A 65 -13.24 0.02 -20.72
CA GLU A 65 -14.45 -0.56 -20.14
C GLU A 65 -14.58 -0.18 -18.67
N TYR A 66 -15.76 0.32 -18.28
CA TYR A 66 -16.05 0.64 -16.89
C TYR A 66 -16.37 -0.63 -16.11
N LEU A 67 -15.67 -0.84 -14.98
CA LEU A 67 -15.79 -2.05 -14.16
C LEU A 67 -16.93 -2.00 -13.13
N GLY A 68 -17.50 -0.81 -12.89
CA GLY A 68 -18.50 -0.61 -11.83
C GLY A 68 -19.94 -0.44 -12.32
N GLU A 69 -20.80 -0.08 -11.37
CA GLU A 69 -22.21 0.24 -11.59
C GLU A 69 -22.55 1.71 -11.34
N TYR A 70 -21.95 2.31 -10.31
CA TYR A 70 -22.08 3.71 -9.91
C TYR A 70 -21.78 4.65 -11.08
N SER A 71 -22.44 5.80 -11.17
CA SER A 71 -22.02 6.85 -12.09
C SER A 71 -22.55 8.21 -11.65
N ASN A 72 -21.65 9.20 -11.58
CA ASN A 72 -21.97 10.62 -11.69
C ASN A 72 -21.39 11.24 -12.98
N ILE A 73 -20.89 10.42 -13.91
CA ILE A 73 -20.31 10.86 -15.19
C ILE A 73 -21.20 10.36 -16.34
N PRO A 74 -22.15 11.18 -16.84
CA PRO A 74 -23.11 10.76 -17.87
C PRO A 74 -22.47 10.23 -19.16
N ALA A 75 -21.25 10.69 -19.49
CA ALA A 75 -20.50 10.25 -20.65
C ALA A 75 -19.98 8.79 -20.53
N VAL A 76 -19.88 8.25 -19.32
CA VAL A 76 -19.49 6.85 -19.08
C VAL A 76 -20.74 5.98 -18.96
N LYS A 77 -21.69 6.41 -18.12
CA LYS A 77 -22.96 5.70 -17.87
C LYS A 77 -24.00 6.68 -17.33
N PRO A 78 -25.32 6.49 -17.60
CA PRO A 78 -26.36 7.30 -16.97
C PRO A 78 -26.19 7.36 -15.45
N ARG A 79 -26.52 8.51 -14.86
CA ARG A 79 -26.42 8.71 -13.41
C ARG A 79 -27.22 7.63 -12.67
N THR A 80 -26.62 7.03 -11.66
CA THR A 80 -27.25 5.98 -10.86
C THR A 80 -27.57 6.46 -9.45
N THR A 81 -28.40 5.69 -8.74
CA THR A 81 -28.69 5.84 -7.31
C THR A 81 -28.67 4.45 -6.66
N GLY A 82 -28.38 4.40 -5.36
CA GLY A 82 -28.51 3.18 -4.56
C GLY A 82 -27.38 2.14 -4.71
N THR A 83 -26.37 2.37 -5.55
CA THR A 83 -25.24 1.46 -5.77
C THR A 83 -23.93 2.01 -5.19
N GLU A 84 -23.14 1.15 -4.57
CA GLU A 84 -21.80 1.45 -4.05
C GLU A 84 -20.70 0.89 -4.97
N ASN A 85 -21.05 0.13 -6.01
CA ASN A 85 -20.02 -0.48 -6.86
C ASN A 85 -19.48 0.56 -7.83
N PHE A 86 -18.33 1.16 -7.52
CA PHE A 86 -17.63 2.10 -8.41
C PHE A 86 -16.45 1.48 -9.18
N GLY A 87 -16.32 0.15 -9.13
CA GLY A 87 -15.36 -0.65 -9.90
C GLY A 87 -14.02 -0.93 -9.21
N LEU A 88 -13.78 -0.40 -8.01
CA LEU A 88 -12.52 -0.59 -7.30
C LEU A 88 -12.26 -2.06 -6.92
N ASP A 89 -13.29 -2.77 -6.45
CA ASP A 89 -13.19 -4.18 -6.02
C ASP A 89 -12.74 -5.12 -7.16
N ASP A 90 -12.99 -4.76 -8.41
CA ASP A 90 -12.54 -5.50 -9.60
C ASP A 90 -11.20 -4.97 -10.15
N TYR A 91 -10.84 -3.73 -9.83
CA TYR A 91 -9.63 -3.05 -10.31
C TYR A 91 -8.41 -3.32 -9.43
N GLU A 92 -8.52 -3.11 -8.12
CA GLU A 92 -7.41 -3.21 -7.16
C GLU A 92 -6.74 -4.60 -7.16
N PRO A 93 -7.47 -5.73 -7.14
CA PRO A 93 -6.85 -7.05 -7.08
C PRO A 93 -5.95 -7.37 -8.28
N LEU A 94 -6.16 -6.71 -9.43
CA LEU A 94 -5.35 -6.92 -10.64
C LEU A 94 -3.92 -6.42 -10.46
N PHE A 95 -3.67 -5.45 -9.56
CA PHE A 95 -2.33 -4.92 -9.28
C PHE A 95 -1.46 -5.86 -8.45
N PHE A 96 -2.02 -6.95 -7.91
CA PHE A 96 -1.28 -8.01 -7.23
C PHE A 96 -0.87 -9.16 -8.18
N ARG A 97 -1.25 -9.11 -9.46
CA ARG A 97 -0.82 -10.10 -10.45
C ARG A 97 0.70 -10.01 -10.67
N PRO A 98 1.37 -11.09 -11.11
CA PRO A 98 2.75 -11.01 -11.58
C PRO A 98 2.89 -9.88 -12.61
N LEU A 99 4.03 -9.18 -12.62
CA LEU A 99 4.18 -7.97 -13.45
C LEU A 99 3.91 -8.21 -14.95
N PRO A 100 4.37 -9.32 -15.58
CA PRO A 100 4.05 -9.61 -16.99
C PRO A 100 2.55 -9.75 -17.24
N GLU A 101 1.83 -10.44 -16.34
CA GLU A 101 0.38 -10.58 -16.42
C GLU A 101 -0.31 -9.23 -16.29
N TRP A 102 0.10 -8.41 -15.31
CA TRP A 102 -0.45 -7.07 -15.12
C TRP A 102 -0.22 -6.18 -16.36
N ALA A 103 1.00 -6.21 -16.92
CA ALA A 103 1.34 -5.45 -18.12
C ALA A 103 0.51 -5.88 -19.34
N ALA A 104 0.20 -7.18 -19.45
CA ALA A 104 -0.61 -7.72 -20.55
C ALA A 104 -2.10 -7.36 -20.46
N LEU A 105 -2.60 -6.93 -19.29
CA LEU A 105 -4.01 -6.52 -19.12
C LEU A 105 -4.35 -5.22 -19.86
N GLY A 106 -3.36 -4.40 -20.20
CA GLY A 106 -3.55 -3.18 -21.00
C GLY A 106 -3.67 -1.90 -20.18
N GLU A 107 -4.55 -0.99 -20.60
CA GLU A 107 -4.63 0.35 -20.02
C GLU A 107 -5.59 0.38 -18.82
N PHE A 108 -5.04 0.68 -17.65
CA PHE A 108 -5.80 1.01 -16.45
C PHE A 108 -6.07 2.51 -16.39
N ALA A 109 -7.28 2.92 -16.05
CA ALA A 109 -7.62 4.32 -15.88
C ALA A 109 -8.70 4.55 -14.83
N ILE A 110 -8.70 5.74 -14.24
CA ILE A 110 -9.77 6.21 -13.35
C ILE A 110 -10.36 7.48 -13.95
N LYS A 111 -11.69 7.56 -14.01
CA LYS A 111 -12.39 8.81 -14.27
C LYS A 111 -12.94 9.36 -12.97
N LEU A 112 -12.65 10.62 -12.68
CA LEU A 112 -13.17 11.31 -11.51
C LEU A 112 -13.83 12.62 -11.93
N ARG A 113 -15.06 12.79 -11.46
CA ARG A 113 -15.77 14.06 -11.50
C ARG A 113 -16.17 14.41 -10.07
N PHE A 114 -15.61 15.48 -9.54
CA PHE A 114 -15.94 15.94 -8.19
C PHE A 114 -16.90 17.13 -8.27
N ASP A 115 -18.16 16.91 -7.90
CA ASP A 115 -19.24 17.89 -8.04
C ASP A 115 -20.01 18.21 -6.76
N ASP A 116 -19.39 18.01 -5.59
CA ASP A 116 -19.91 18.50 -4.30
C ASP A 116 -19.47 19.95 -4.03
N ALA A 117 -20.25 20.92 -4.51
CA ALA A 117 -20.02 22.35 -4.31
C ALA A 117 -20.01 22.79 -2.83
N SER A 118 -20.51 21.96 -1.91
CA SER A 118 -20.57 22.26 -0.49
C SER A 118 -19.28 21.86 0.25
N TYR A 119 -18.36 21.14 -0.42
CA TYR A 119 -17.06 20.77 0.13
C TYR A 119 -16.02 21.86 -0.08
N GLY A 120 -15.56 22.45 1.03
CA GLY A 120 -14.65 23.61 1.03
C GLY A 120 -13.17 23.29 1.29
N GLN A 121 -12.72 22.06 1.08
CA GLN A 121 -11.37 21.60 1.41
C GLN A 121 -10.68 20.90 0.22
N ASP A 122 -9.44 20.47 0.41
CA ASP A 122 -8.69 19.70 -0.58
C ASP A 122 -9.04 18.21 -0.45
N ILE A 123 -8.96 17.49 -1.56
CA ILE A 123 -9.01 16.01 -1.58
C ILE A 123 -7.60 15.46 -1.87
N PHE A 124 -7.45 14.15 -1.81
CA PHE A 124 -6.19 13.47 -2.04
C PHE A 124 -6.35 12.33 -3.05
N TYR A 125 -5.30 12.06 -3.80
CA TYR A 125 -5.08 10.74 -4.40
C TYR A 125 -4.04 10.01 -3.57
N PHE A 126 -4.10 8.69 -3.50
CA PHE A 126 -3.15 7.86 -2.75
C PHE A 126 -3.00 6.47 -3.40
N CYS A 127 -1.97 5.71 -3.04
CA CYS A 127 -1.88 4.31 -3.43
C CYS A 127 -2.76 3.46 -2.50
N HIS A 128 -3.59 2.56 -3.05
CA HIS A 128 -4.43 1.65 -2.26
C HIS A 128 -3.64 0.56 -1.53
N ILE A 129 -2.40 0.30 -1.97
CA ILE A 129 -1.58 -0.81 -1.48
C ILE A 129 -0.44 -0.32 -0.57
N HIS A 130 0.24 0.77 -0.95
CA HIS A 130 1.39 1.31 -0.23
C HIS A 130 1.07 2.64 0.47
N GLN A 131 1.29 2.66 1.77
CA GLN A 131 1.25 3.86 2.61
C GLN A 131 2.30 4.89 2.21
N PHE A 132 2.08 6.14 2.63
CA PHE A 132 2.98 7.28 2.39
C PHE A 132 3.13 7.67 0.91
N MET A 133 2.13 7.36 0.08
CA MET A 133 2.08 7.68 -1.34
C MET A 133 0.88 8.57 -1.70
N ALA A 134 0.59 9.60 -0.90
CA ALA A 134 -0.56 10.48 -1.11
C ALA A 134 -0.22 11.87 -1.68
N GLY A 135 -0.85 12.24 -2.79
CA GLY A 135 -0.79 13.59 -3.34
C GLY A 135 -2.05 14.40 -3.06
N ARG A 136 -1.87 15.71 -2.87
CA ARG A 136 -2.96 16.67 -2.67
C ARG A 136 -3.54 17.12 -3.99
N ILE A 137 -4.86 17.14 -4.09
CA ILE A 137 -5.60 17.75 -5.20
C ILE A 137 -6.29 19.02 -4.68
N LYS A 138 -5.86 20.17 -5.21
CA LYS A 138 -6.54 21.44 -5.01
C LYS A 138 -7.82 21.50 -5.84
N LEU A 139 -8.93 21.86 -5.21
CA LEU A 139 -10.20 22.11 -5.90
C LEU A 139 -10.30 23.57 -6.35
N THR A 140 -10.85 23.78 -7.55
CA THR A 140 -11.12 25.10 -8.10
C THR A 140 -12.60 25.22 -8.52
N GLN A 141 -13.11 26.46 -8.45
CA GLN A 141 -14.41 26.86 -8.99
C GLN A 141 -14.21 28.12 -9.84
N ASN A 142 -14.60 28.06 -11.11
CA ASN A 142 -14.34 29.07 -12.13
C ASN A 142 -12.84 29.47 -12.17
N GLY A 143 -11.94 28.50 -12.03
CA GLY A 143 -10.49 28.72 -12.01
C GLY A 143 -9.95 29.35 -10.71
N GLN A 144 -10.79 29.64 -9.72
CA GLN A 144 -10.34 30.14 -8.41
C GLN A 144 -10.25 28.99 -7.40
N LEU A 145 -9.20 28.99 -6.57
CA LEU A 145 -9.03 27.99 -5.51
C LEU A 145 -10.19 28.06 -4.51
N VAL A 146 -10.81 26.91 -4.25
CA VAL A 146 -11.81 26.74 -3.19
C VAL A 146 -11.19 26.97 -1.81
N SER A 147 -9.97 26.45 -1.61
CA SER A 147 -9.18 26.68 -0.39
C SER A 147 -7.74 27.07 -0.72
N GLN A 148 -7.33 28.24 -0.21
CA GLN A 148 -5.94 28.68 -0.23
C GLN A 148 -5.05 27.91 0.77
N ARG A 149 -5.67 27.24 1.76
CA ARG A 149 -4.94 26.49 2.79
C ARG A 149 -4.81 25.03 2.37
N ASP A 150 -3.69 24.42 2.74
CA ASP A 150 -3.45 22.97 2.62
C ASP A 150 -4.19 22.22 3.74
N LYS A 151 -5.49 22.00 3.53
CA LYS A 151 -6.37 21.33 4.49
C LYS A 151 -7.22 20.25 3.82
N PRO A 152 -7.29 19.04 4.40
CA PRO A 152 -6.54 18.55 5.57
C PRO A 152 -5.00 18.53 5.39
N LYS A 153 -4.23 18.41 6.47
CA LYS A 153 -2.75 18.32 6.39
C LYS A 153 -2.34 16.97 5.77
N LEU A 154 -1.19 16.91 5.08
CA LEU A 154 -0.65 15.65 4.55
C LEU A 154 -0.23 14.71 5.70
N GLY A 155 0.33 15.24 6.78
CA GLY A 155 0.68 14.47 7.98
C GLY A 155 2.13 14.00 8.04
N TYR A 156 2.83 13.98 6.91
CA TYR A 156 4.25 13.65 6.79
C TYR A 156 4.92 14.54 5.73
N THR A 157 6.26 14.51 5.71
CA THR A 157 7.08 15.14 4.68
C THR A 157 7.68 14.08 3.78
N TYR A 158 7.78 14.36 2.50
CA TYR A 158 8.50 13.50 1.57
C TYR A 158 10.00 13.66 1.75
N ASP A 159 10.69 12.53 1.84
CA ASP A 159 12.14 12.50 1.84
C ASP A 159 12.66 13.16 0.56
N GLN A 160 13.70 13.97 0.72
CA GLN A 160 14.44 14.55 -0.39
C GLN A 160 15.76 13.78 -0.49
N PRO A 161 16.10 13.22 -1.67
CA PRO A 161 17.32 12.45 -1.80
C PRO A 161 18.51 13.40 -1.70
N GLY A 162 19.47 13.06 -0.83
CA GLY A 162 20.76 13.75 -0.76
C GLY A 162 21.58 13.57 -2.04
N ALA A 163 22.75 14.20 -2.09
CA ALA A 163 23.57 14.18 -3.30
C ALA A 163 24.05 12.75 -3.64
N PHE A 164 24.39 11.95 -2.63
CA PHE A 164 24.77 10.56 -2.82
C PHE A 164 23.56 9.73 -3.29
N ASP A 165 22.43 9.89 -2.61
CA ASP A 165 21.19 9.19 -2.90
C ASP A 165 20.64 9.47 -4.30
N GLN A 166 20.80 10.68 -4.83
CA GLN A 166 20.40 11.02 -6.19
C GLN A 166 21.19 10.22 -7.24
N VAL A 167 22.47 9.94 -6.98
CA VAL A 167 23.31 9.11 -7.85
C VAL A 167 22.91 7.64 -7.73
N CYS A 168 22.62 7.17 -6.52
CA CYS A 168 22.27 5.77 -6.25
C CYS A 168 20.80 5.44 -6.50
N GLY A 169 19.91 6.42 -6.67
CA GLY A 169 18.46 6.19 -6.75
C GLY A 169 17.83 5.78 -5.42
N THR A 170 18.42 6.17 -4.30
CA THR A 170 18.05 5.77 -2.93
C THR A 170 17.57 6.96 -2.09
N TYR A 171 17.36 6.74 -0.79
CA TYR A 171 17.07 7.78 0.20
C TYR A 171 17.73 7.40 1.53
N GLY A 172 18.31 8.38 2.22
CA GLY A 172 18.84 8.24 3.57
C GLY A 172 20.19 7.51 3.65
N LEU A 173 20.94 7.34 2.55
CA LEU A 173 22.20 6.58 2.56
C LEU A 173 23.47 7.43 2.69
N ASP A 174 23.38 8.77 2.60
CA ASP A 174 24.57 9.64 2.75
C ASP A 174 25.35 9.34 4.06
N ALA A 175 24.63 9.10 5.15
CA ALA A 175 25.19 8.81 6.48
C ALA A 175 25.85 7.44 6.60
N TRP A 176 25.71 6.57 5.60
CA TRP A 176 26.17 5.18 5.59
C TRP A 176 27.28 4.93 4.57
N THR A 177 27.75 5.99 3.92
CA THR A 177 28.94 5.93 3.06
C THR A 177 30.17 5.48 3.86
N LEU A 178 31.03 4.69 3.23
CA LEU A 178 32.27 4.21 3.84
C LEU A 178 33.41 5.25 3.68
N PRO A 179 34.34 5.35 4.65
CA PRO A 179 34.40 4.57 5.89
C PRO A 179 33.33 4.98 6.92
N ASN A 180 32.75 4.00 7.62
CA ASN A 180 31.73 4.22 8.66
C ASN A 180 32.06 3.40 9.91
N PRO A 181 32.05 3.99 11.13
CA PRO A 181 32.42 3.28 12.36
C PRO A 181 31.50 2.11 12.71
N ASN A 182 30.27 2.08 12.18
CA ASN A 182 29.30 1.03 12.44
C ASN A 182 29.44 -0.16 11.47
N CYS A 183 30.41 -0.14 10.56
CA CYS A 183 30.51 -1.07 9.45
C CYS A 183 31.94 -1.57 9.22
N PRO A 184 32.13 -2.76 8.62
CA PRO A 184 33.40 -3.19 8.05
C PRO A 184 33.97 -2.17 7.04
N GLU A 185 35.26 -2.28 6.77
CA GLU A 185 35.94 -1.40 5.81
C GLU A 185 35.45 -1.56 4.36
N SER A 186 34.87 -2.72 4.01
CA SER A 186 34.33 -3.02 2.70
C SER A 186 33.31 -4.16 2.73
N PHE A 187 32.31 -4.09 1.85
CA PHE A 187 31.36 -5.14 1.51
C PHE A 187 31.52 -5.63 0.06
N VAL A 188 32.18 -4.86 -0.81
CA VAL A 188 32.44 -5.17 -2.22
C VAL A 188 33.94 -5.25 -2.46
N CYS A 189 34.45 -6.46 -2.72
CA CYS A 189 35.85 -6.68 -3.02
C CYS A 189 36.18 -6.36 -4.49
N ASP A 190 37.41 -5.91 -4.75
CA ASP A 190 38.02 -5.83 -6.08
C ASP A 190 37.20 -5.07 -7.14
N ALA A 191 36.51 -3.99 -6.73
CA ALA A 191 35.72 -3.16 -7.63
C ALA A 191 36.59 -2.51 -8.72
N ALA A 192 36.26 -2.76 -9.99
CA ALA A 192 36.92 -2.11 -11.12
C ALA A 192 36.55 -0.61 -11.20
N PRO A 193 37.40 0.25 -11.77
CA PRO A 193 37.13 1.69 -11.88
C PRO A 193 35.80 2.03 -12.55
N GLU A 194 35.35 1.22 -13.51
CA GLU A 194 34.13 1.45 -14.30
C GLU A 194 32.85 1.19 -13.50
N ILE A 195 32.89 0.35 -12.46
CA ILE A 195 31.75 0.02 -11.60
C ILE A 195 31.83 0.73 -10.25
N GLN A 196 32.87 1.54 -10.01
CA GLN A 196 33.17 2.14 -8.70
C GLN A 196 31.98 2.89 -8.08
N THR A 197 31.26 3.71 -8.86
CA THR A 197 30.09 4.44 -8.37
C THR A 197 28.98 3.50 -7.91
N TYR A 198 28.67 2.47 -8.72
CA TYR A 198 27.67 1.48 -8.36
C TYR A 198 28.11 0.67 -7.14
N SER A 199 29.37 0.26 -7.08
CA SER A 199 29.94 -0.42 -5.91
C SER A 199 29.83 0.44 -4.65
N SER A 200 30.14 1.74 -4.72
CA SER A 200 29.99 2.66 -3.59
C SER A 200 28.55 2.80 -3.11
N CYS A 201 27.56 2.73 -4.01
CA CYS A 201 26.14 2.64 -3.64
C CYS A 201 25.87 1.35 -2.84
N ILE A 202 26.32 0.19 -3.35
CA ILE A 202 26.15 -1.11 -2.68
C ILE A 202 26.83 -1.14 -1.29
N GLU A 203 28.01 -0.54 -1.17
CA GLU A 203 28.73 -0.38 0.10
C GLU A 203 27.88 0.34 1.15
N ALA A 204 27.29 1.48 0.79
CA ALA A 204 26.46 2.26 1.70
C ALA A 204 25.17 1.52 2.10
N MET A 205 24.53 0.81 1.16
CA MET A 205 23.32 0.04 1.48
C MET A 205 23.61 -1.15 2.39
N ASN A 206 24.71 -1.86 2.14
CA ASN A 206 25.13 -2.95 3.00
C ASN A 206 25.56 -2.46 4.39
N CYS A 207 26.19 -1.29 4.48
CA CYS A 207 26.48 -0.65 5.76
C CYS A 207 25.19 -0.31 6.53
N HIS A 208 24.21 0.32 5.87
CA HIS A 208 22.89 0.59 6.44
C HIS A 208 22.17 -0.69 6.90
N MET A 209 22.19 -1.74 6.07
CA MET A 209 21.59 -3.04 6.42
C MET A 209 22.30 -3.68 7.61
N PHE A 210 23.63 -3.70 7.61
CA PHE A 210 24.43 -4.29 8.68
C PHE A 210 24.12 -3.65 10.03
N ALA A 211 24.13 -2.31 10.08
CA ALA A 211 23.76 -1.59 11.28
C ALA A 211 22.29 -1.81 11.67
N GLY A 212 21.36 -1.75 10.71
CA GLY A 212 19.93 -1.95 10.97
C GLY A 212 19.56 -3.36 11.43
N MET A 213 20.26 -4.39 10.95
CA MET A 213 20.06 -5.78 11.38
C MET A 213 20.75 -6.09 12.71
N THR A 214 21.53 -5.17 13.25
CA THR A 214 22.20 -5.31 14.55
C THR A 214 21.22 -4.91 15.65
N THR A 215 20.45 -5.88 16.13
CA THR A 215 19.32 -5.65 17.04
C THR A 215 19.50 -6.35 18.39
N LYS A 216 18.80 -5.84 19.40
CA LYS A 216 18.55 -6.52 20.67
C LYS A 216 17.27 -7.37 20.54
N VAL A 217 16.93 -8.03 21.64
CA VAL A 217 15.65 -8.75 21.80
C VAL A 217 15.02 -8.37 23.15
N SER A 218 14.89 -7.07 23.39
CA SER A 218 14.36 -6.48 24.61
C SER A 218 12.93 -6.94 24.90
N SER A 219 12.14 -7.16 23.84
CA SER A 219 10.76 -7.67 23.93
C SER A 219 10.65 -9.16 24.21
N ARG A 220 11.76 -9.93 24.14
CA ARG A 220 11.79 -11.40 24.24
C ARG A 220 10.87 -12.11 23.24
N SER A 221 10.57 -11.46 22.12
CA SER A 221 9.70 -11.99 21.07
C SER A 221 10.51 -12.37 19.84
N GLU A 222 10.40 -13.63 19.43
CA GLU A 222 11.00 -14.14 18.19
C GLU A 222 10.42 -13.44 16.96
N VAL A 223 9.11 -13.13 17.00
CA VAL A 223 8.43 -12.36 15.95
C VAL A 223 9.00 -10.95 15.85
N ALA A 224 9.22 -10.28 16.99
CA ALA A 224 9.84 -8.95 16.99
C ALA A 224 11.26 -9.01 16.43
N LEU A 225 12.08 -9.97 16.91
CA LEU A 225 13.46 -10.14 16.45
C LEU A 225 13.54 -10.37 14.94
N PHE A 226 12.69 -11.26 14.40
CA PHE A 226 12.60 -11.50 12.98
C PHE A 226 12.25 -10.21 12.22
N ILE A 227 11.22 -9.49 12.65
CA ILE A 227 10.77 -8.28 11.95
C ILE A 227 11.80 -7.15 12.02
N HIS A 228 12.42 -6.94 13.19
CA HIS A 228 13.43 -5.89 13.38
C HIS A 228 14.65 -6.09 12.47
N GLN A 229 14.99 -7.34 12.13
CA GLN A 229 16.05 -7.63 11.16
C GLN A 229 15.55 -7.70 9.71
N MET A 230 14.32 -8.15 9.50
CA MET A 230 13.80 -8.34 8.15
C MET A 230 13.38 -7.04 7.48
N ILE A 231 12.96 -6.02 8.23
CA ILE A 231 12.70 -4.67 7.70
C ILE A 231 13.96 -4.06 7.05
N PRO A 232 15.11 -3.92 7.75
CA PRO A 232 16.33 -3.38 7.15
C PRO A 232 16.88 -4.27 6.03
N HIS A 233 16.74 -5.60 6.14
CA HIS A 233 17.06 -6.52 5.04
C HIS A 233 16.23 -6.20 3.78
N HIS A 234 14.91 -6.01 3.93
CA HIS A 234 14.03 -5.68 2.81
C HIS A 234 14.32 -4.30 2.23
N GLN A 235 14.58 -3.31 3.09
CA GLN A 235 14.99 -1.96 2.66
C GLN A 235 16.28 -2.00 1.82
N ASN A 236 17.24 -2.86 2.18
CA ASN A 236 18.45 -3.07 1.39
C ASN A 236 18.15 -3.63 0.00
N ALA A 237 17.33 -4.69 -0.08
CA ALA A 237 16.95 -5.29 -1.35
C ALA A 237 16.21 -4.29 -2.27
N VAL A 238 15.30 -3.49 -1.72
CA VAL A 238 14.62 -2.40 -2.44
C VAL A 238 15.64 -1.38 -2.97
N ASN A 239 16.60 -0.95 -2.14
CA ASN A 239 17.62 0.01 -2.56
C ASN A 239 18.55 -0.55 -3.63
N MET A 240 18.98 -1.80 -3.52
CA MET A 240 19.77 -2.47 -4.56
C MET A 240 19.00 -2.55 -5.89
N ALA A 241 17.72 -2.89 -5.84
CA ALA A 241 16.89 -2.96 -7.03
C ALA A 241 16.72 -1.59 -7.71
N LYS A 242 16.43 -0.54 -6.92
CA LYS A 242 16.35 0.84 -7.42
C LYS A 242 17.67 1.32 -8.02
N THR A 243 18.78 0.95 -7.41
CA THR A 243 20.12 1.32 -7.87
C THR A 243 20.45 0.71 -9.21
N LEU A 244 20.10 -0.56 -9.43
CA LEU A 244 20.28 -1.16 -10.75
C LEU A 244 19.38 -0.46 -11.80
N LEU A 245 18.13 -0.15 -11.46
CA LEU A 245 17.22 0.55 -12.37
C LEU A 245 17.74 1.92 -12.79
N ILE A 246 18.25 2.75 -11.86
CA ILE A 246 18.71 4.11 -12.20
C ILE A 246 19.93 4.12 -13.11
N THR A 247 20.72 3.03 -13.13
CA THR A 247 21.85 2.91 -14.08
C THR A 247 21.43 2.84 -15.55
N GLY A 248 20.18 2.45 -15.81
CA GLY A 248 19.67 2.16 -17.16
C GLY A 248 20.33 0.96 -17.84
N LYS A 249 21.09 0.12 -17.10
CA LYS A 249 21.83 -1.02 -17.65
C LYS A 249 21.00 -2.31 -17.82
N SER A 250 19.74 -2.29 -17.40
CA SER A 250 18.77 -3.36 -17.64
C SER A 250 17.60 -2.86 -18.50
N PRO A 251 17.81 -2.39 -19.75
CA PRO A 251 16.72 -1.89 -20.59
C PRO A 251 15.76 -3.03 -20.98
N CYS A 252 14.47 -2.72 -21.03
CA CYS A 252 13.42 -3.63 -21.49
C CYS A 252 12.25 -2.83 -22.04
N ASN A 253 11.86 -3.10 -23.28
CA ASN A 253 10.74 -2.41 -23.93
C ASN A 253 9.41 -3.14 -23.75
N ASP A 254 9.45 -4.45 -23.50
CA ASP A 254 8.28 -5.31 -23.39
C ASP A 254 8.44 -6.26 -22.20
N LEU A 255 7.75 -5.96 -21.09
CA LEU A 255 7.81 -6.76 -19.86
C LEU A 255 7.16 -8.15 -20.01
N THR A 256 6.49 -8.43 -21.13
CA THR A 256 5.92 -9.75 -21.43
C THR A 256 6.90 -10.68 -22.14
N ASN A 257 8.05 -10.17 -22.57
CA ASN A 257 9.10 -10.96 -23.23
C ASN A 257 10.00 -11.67 -22.21
N GLU A 258 9.59 -12.86 -21.78
CA GLU A 258 10.33 -13.70 -20.83
C GLU A 258 11.63 -14.29 -21.42
N ASP A 259 11.78 -14.32 -22.75
CA ASP A 259 12.99 -14.82 -23.41
C ASP A 259 14.16 -13.82 -23.35
N ASP A 260 13.88 -12.53 -23.05
CA ASP A 260 14.91 -11.51 -22.87
C ASP A 260 15.36 -11.46 -21.39
N PRO A 261 16.63 -11.80 -21.09
CA PRO A 261 17.14 -11.79 -19.72
C PRO A 261 17.13 -10.40 -19.08
N LEU A 262 17.21 -9.31 -19.86
CA LEU A 262 17.12 -7.95 -19.33
C LEU A 262 15.68 -7.56 -19.00
N CYS A 263 14.69 -8.09 -19.74
CA CYS A 263 13.28 -7.98 -19.37
C CYS A 263 12.94 -8.79 -18.12
N THR A 264 13.45 -10.02 -18.02
CA THR A 264 13.35 -10.81 -16.79
C THR A 264 13.96 -10.07 -15.60
N MET A 265 15.14 -9.47 -15.78
CA MET A 265 15.77 -8.66 -14.74
C MET A 265 14.90 -7.46 -14.35
N GLN A 266 14.31 -6.73 -15.30
CA GLN A 266 13.39 -5.65 -14.96
C GLN A 266 12.18 -6.12 -14.15
N VAL A 267 11.58 -7.24 -14.53
CA VAL A 267 10.45 -7.83 -13.79
C VAL A 267 10.86 -8.08 -12.33
N ILE A 268 11.99 -8.74 -12.11
CA ILE A 268 12.54 -8.99 -10.77
C ILE A 268 12.74 -7.69 -9.99
N LEU A 269 13.30 -6.65 -10.62
CA LEU A 269 13.57 -5.37 -9.95
C LEU A 269 12.28 -4.68 -9.48
N TYR A 270 11.25 -4.60 -10.33
CA TYR A 270 9.97 -4.00 -9.96
C TYR A 270 9.22 -4.82 -8.91
N GLU A 271 9.25 -6.15 -8.99
CA GLU A 271 8.63 -7.03 -7.99
C GLU A 271 9.34 -6.96 -6.63
N ILE A 272 10.67 -6.86 -6.60
CA ILE A 272 11.42 -6.61 -5.36
C ILE A 272 11.01 -5.27 -4.77
N ILE A 273 11.01 -4.20 -5.56
CA ILE A 273 10.69 -2.85 -5.06
C ILE A 273 9.28 -2.82 -4.47
N ASN A 274 8.29 -3.26 -5.22
CA ASN A 274 6.90 -3.13 -4.82
C ASN A 274 6.50 -4.16 -3.76
N GLY A 275 6.90 -5.42 -3.96
CA GLY A 275 6.56 -6.52 -3.06
C GLY A 275 7.23 -6.36 -1.69
N GLN A 276 8.51 -6.01 -1.65
CA GLN A 276 9.20 -5.86 -0.37
C GLN A 276 8.79 -4.58 0.39
N ASN A 277 8.46 -3.48 -0.30
CA ASN A 277 7.84 -2.33 0.37
C ASN A 277 6.48 -2.67 0.98
N PHE A 278 5.66 -3.47 0.28
CA PHE A 278 4.39 -3.96 0.83
C PHE A 278 4.61 -4.87 2.05
N GLN A 279 5.61 -5.75 2.02
CA GLN A 279 5.97 -6.60 3.15
C GLN A 279 6.51 -5.79 4.35
N ILE A 280 7.32 -4.74 4.12
CA ILE A 280 7.77 -3.83 5.18
C ILE A 280 6.57 -3.20 5.91
N GLN A 281 5.58 -2.71 5.15
CA GLN A 281 4.35 -2.16 5.73
C GLN A 281 3.61 -3.21 6.57
N GLN A 282 3.42 -4.43 6.06
CA GLN A 282 2.77 -5.51 6.80
C GLN A 282 3.53 -5.86 8.09
N MET A 283 4.86 -5.96 8.01
CA MET A 283 5.72 -6.22 9.16
C MET A 283 5.59 -5.14 10.25
N ARG A 284 5.56 -3.86 9.86
CA ARG A 284 5.27 -2.75 10.79
C ARG A 284 3.89 -2.88 11.42
N GLY A 285 2.87 -3.21 10.63
CA GLY A 285 1.51 -3.44 11.12
C GLY A 285 1.39 -4.62 12.10
N ILE A 286 2.21 -5.66 11.93
CA ILE A 286 2.29 -6.78 12.88
C ILE A 286 2.85 -6.31 14.23
N LEU A 287 3.96 -5.55 14.22
CA LEU A 287 4.53 -4.98 15.46
C LEU A 287 3.51 -4.11 16.19
N GLU A 288 2.82 -3.22 15.48
CA GLU A 288 1.80 -2.35 16.05
C GLU A 288 0.64 -3.16 16.66
N SER A 289 0.11 -4.14 15.91
CA SER A 289 -1.02 -4.97 16.35
C SER A 289 -0.69 -5.78 17.61
N LEU A 290 0.56 -6.22 17.74
CA LEU A 290 1.07 -6.96 18.90
C LEU A 290 1.61 -6.05 20.02
N GLN A 291 1.57 -4.72 19.84
CA GLN A 291 2.12 -3.73 20.77
C GLN A 291 3.61 -3.96 21.08
N LEU A 292 4.35 -4.42 20.06
CA LEU A 292 5.79 -4.63 20.13
C LEU A 292 6.53 -3.34 19.69
N PRO A 293 7.76 -3.10 20.18
CA PRO A 293 8.56 -1.96 19.75
C PRO A 293 8.73 -1.93 18.22
N ALA A 294 8.72 -0.75 17.61
CA ALA A 294 8.93 -0.60 16.17
C ALA A 294 10.37 -0.89 15.73
N SER A 295 11.33 -0.69 16.63
CA SER A 295 12.76 -1.00 16.47
C SER A 295 13.35 -1.45 17.81
N ASP A 296 14.53 -2.06 17.77
CA ASP A 296 15.27 -2.51 18.95
C ASP A 296 16.78 -2.53 18.66
N ASP A 297 17.33 -1.38 18.26
CA ASP A 297 18.70 -1.29 17.74
C ASP A 297 19.77 -1.57 18.82
N CYS A 298 20.87 -2.19 18.39
CA CYS A 298 22.03 -2.48 19.20
C CYS A 298 23.27 -1.83 18.57
N VAL A 299 24.05 -1.10 19.36
CA VAL A 299 25.37 -0.61 18.92
C VAL A 299 26.39 -1.67 19.32
N VAL A 300 27.07 -2.24 18.32
CA VAL A 300 28.21 -3.13 18.54
C VAL A 300 29.48 -2.33 18.25
N ASP A 301 30.38 -2.21 19.22
CA ASP A 301 31.67 -1.55 19.01
C ASP A 301 32.50 -2.36 17.99
N SER A 302 32.67 -1.82 16.79
CA SER A 302 33.51 -2.39 15.72
C SER A 302 35.02 -2.29 16.01
N GLY A 303 35.41 -1.95 17.24
CA GLY A 303 36.78 -1.65 17.64
C GLY A 303 37.64 -2.90 17.89
N THR A 304 38.51 -3.23 16.92
CA THR A 304 39.77 -3.98 17.09
C THR A 304 39.74 -5.19 18.05
N THR A 305 39.25 -6.33 17.60
CA THR A 305 39.75 -7.63 18.09
C THR A 305 39.80 -8.61 16.93
N GLY A 306 40.98 -9.20 16.71
CA GLY A 306 41.21 -10.15 15.63
C GLY A 306 40.19 -11.28 15.59
N PHE A 307 39.90 -11.73 14.37
CA PHE A 307 39.21 -12.98 14.09
C PHE A 307 39.90 -14.12 14.88
N HIS A 308 39.39 -14.44 16.06
CA HIS A 308 39.58 -15.74 16.66
C HIS A 308 38.38 -16.60 16.25
N PRO A 309 38.57 -17.70 15.50
CA PRO A 309 37.49 -18.63 15.28
C PRO A 309 37.11 -19.21 16.65
N ALA A 310 35.95 -18.82 17.17
CA ALA A 310 35.38 -19.50 18.32
C ALA A 310 35.08 -20.96 17.94
N PRO A 311 35.35 -21.93 18.81
CA PRO A 311 35.04 -23.32 18.52
C PRO A 311 33.52 -23.48 18.39
N ASN A 312 33.10 -24.18 17.34
CA ASN A 312 31.72 -24.60 17.10
C ASN A 312 31.17 -25.35 18.34
N ALA A 313 30.49 -24.64 19.22
CA ALA A 313 29.52 -25.22 20.12
C ALA A 313 28.14 -24.82 19.59
N ALA A 314 27.55 -25.70 18.78
CA ALA A 314 26.14 -25.57 18.43
C ALA A 314 25.33 -25.52 19.73
N PRO A 315 24.42 -24.55 19.91
CA PRO A 315 23.49 -24.62 21.03
C PRO A 315 22.66 -25.91 20.88
N ALA A 316 22.48 -26.64 21.98
CA ALA A 316 21.61 -27.79 22.01
C ALA A 316 20.21 -27.33 21.56
N LEU A 317 19.70 -27.92 20.48
CA LEU A 317 18.33 -27.72 20.03
C LEU A 317 17.39 -27.99 21.21
N PRO A 318 16.44 -27.10 21.52
CA PRO A 318 15.40 -27.44 22.49
C PRO A 318 14.63 -28.68 22.00
N PRO A 319 14.13 -29.55 22.91
CA PRO A 319 13.33 -30.69 22.51
C PRO A 319 12.16 -30.20 21.66
N ALA A 320 11.91 -30.89 20.54
CA ALA A 320 10.88 -30.55 19.57
C ALA A 320 9.57 -30.20 20.28
N TYR A 321 9.15 -28.94 20.16
CA TYR A 321 7.89 -28.49 20.71
C TYR A 321 6.77 -29.06 19.82
N SER A 322 6.21 -30.20 20.22
CA SER A 322 4.97 -30.72 19.64
C SER A 322 3.80 -29.92 20.20
N GLN A 323 3.64 -28.67 19.75
CA GLN A 323 2.39 -27.94 19.93
C GLN A 323 1.55 -28.17 18.69
N SER A 324 0.39 -28.77 18.90
CA SER A 324 -0.65 -29.01 17.90
C SER A 324 -0.96 -27.72 17.14
N LEU A 325 -1.00 -27.81 15.82
CA LEU A 325 -1.34 -26.74 14.87
C LEU A 325 -2.74 -26.13 15.08
N ASP A 326 -3.52 -26.61 16.05
CA ASP A 326 -4.91 -26.20 16.29
C ASP A 326 -5.07 -24.84 17.02
N GLU A 327 -4.06 -24.36 17.77
CA GLU A 327 -4.14 -23.09 18.51
C GLU A 327 -3.75 -21.85 17.67
N ALA A 328 -2.89 -22.02 16.66
CA ALA A 328 -2.53 -20.94 15.74
C ALA A 328 -3.67 -20.61 14.76
N ASP A 329 -4.41 -21.64 14.33
CA ASP A 329 -5.58 -21.48 13.44
C ASP A 329 -6.75 -20.78 14.12
N THR A 330 -6.86 -20.84 15.45
CA THR A 330 -7.92 -20.14 16.19
C THR A 330 -7.65 -18.64 16.32
N LEU A 331 -6.38 -18.21 16.40
CA LEU A 331 -6.02 -16.77 16.43
C LEU A 331 -6.17 -16.12 15.04
N PHE A 332 -5.74 -16.82 13.97
CA PHE A 332 -5.84 -16.31 12.60
C PHE A 332 -7.31 -16.17 12.15
N ASN A 333 -8.17 -17.13 12.52
CA ASN A 333 -9.61 -17.07 12.22
C ASN A 333 -10.36 -16.00 13.03
N GLN A 334 -9.91 -15.64 14.24
CA GLN A 334 -10.53 -14.57 15.02
C GLN A 334 -10.23 -13.17 14.46
N VAL A 335 -9.02 -12.95 13.93
CA VAL A 335 -8.65 -11.67 13.28
C VAL A 335 -9.40 -11.50 11.95
N GLY A 336 -9.53 -12.57 11.15
CA GLY A 336 -10.34 -12.57 9.92
C GLY A 336 -11.84 -12.36 10.17
N ALA A 337 -12.39 -12.97 11.23
CA ALA A 337 -13.79 -12.82 11.62
C ALA A 337 -14.12 -11.42 12.18
N ASN A 338 -13.18 -10.76 12.86
CA ASN A 338 -13.38 -9.41 13.39
C ASN A 338 -13.34 -8.32 12.30
N LYS A 339 -12.56 -8.50 11.23
CA LYS A 339 -12.63 -7.62 10.03
C LYS A 339 -13.96 -7.81 9.27
N ARG A 340 -14.43 -9.06 9.09
CA ARG A 340 -15.75 -9.33 8.48
C ARG A 340 -16.93 -8.84 9.34
N LYS A 341 -16.87 -8.96 10.67
CA LYS A 341 -17.93 -8.46 11.57
C LYS A 341 -18.03 -6.93 11.56
N LYS A 342 -16.91 -6.19 11.47
CA LYS A 342 -16.94 -4.72 11.32
C LYS A 342 -17.58 -4.28 9.99
N LYS A 343 -17.38 -5.03 8.90
CA LYS A 343 -18.02 -4.75 7.58
C LYS A 343 -19.53 -5.04 7.60
N VAL A 344 -19.99 -6.05 8.36
CA VAL A 344 -21.41 -6.46 8.45
C VAL A 344 -22.22 -5.65 9.49
N THR A 345 -21.60 -5.14 10.56
CA THR A 345 -22.34 -4.33 11.56
C THR A 345 -22.62 -2.90 11.10
N LYS A 346 -21.82 -2.33 10.17
CA LYS A 346 -22.11 -1.02 9.56
C LYS A 346 -23.34 -1.07 8.65
N THR A 347 -23.66 -2.22 8.06
CA THR A 347 -24.82 -2.43 7.16
C THR A 347 -26.14 -2.76 7.86
N ARG A 348 -26.17 -3.00 9.18
CA ARG A 348 -27.38 -3.51 9.88
C ARG A 348 -28.04 -2.52 10.85
N ARG A 349 -27.60 -1.26 10.88
CA ARG A 349 -28.21 -0.21 11.72
C ARG A 349 -28.93 0.83 10.87
N GLU A 350 -29.91 0.40 10.07
CA GLU A 350 -31.02 1.25 9.64
C GLU A 350 -32.11 0.38 9.01
N ASN A 351 -33.02 -0.11 9.85
CA ASN A 351 -34.44 -0.16 9.47
C ASN A 351 -35.28 -0.29 10.74
N ILE A 352 -35.92 0.84 11.05
CA ILE A 352 -36.82 1.05 12.17
C ILE A 352 -38.22 0.55 11.77
N ARG A 353 -38.72 -0.43 12.53
CA ARG A 353 -40.05 -0.45 13.18
C ARG A 353 -41.15 0.48 12.63
N ALA A 354 -42.24 -0.09 12.12
CA ALA A 354 -43.60 0.50 12.16
C ALA A 354 -44.68 -0.62 11.99
N PRO A 355 -45.97 -0.43 12.35
CA PRO A 355 -46.56 -1.18 13.45
C PRO A 355 -47.70 -2.15 13.08
N SER A 356 -48.03 -2.99 14.07
CA SER A 356 -49.15 -3.92 14.13
C SER A 356 -50.53 -3.25 14.02
N LYS A 357 -51.44 -3.90 13.28
CA LYS A 357 -52.89 -3.86 13.58
C LYS A 357 -53.45 -5.28 13.65
N ALA A 358 -54.10 -5.55 14.77
CA ALA A 358 -54.92 -6.72 15.02
C ALA A 358 -56.23 -6.65 14.20
N GLY A 359 -56.75 -7.81 13.83
CA GLY A 359 -58.04 -7.97 13.17
C GLY A 359 -58.46 -9.44 13.14
N ASN A 360 -59.16 -9.84 14.19
CA ASN A 360 -59.74 -11.16 14.44
C ASN A 360 -60.86 -11.45 13.42
N HIS A 361 -60.89 -12.62 12.76
CA HIS A 361 -62.15 -13.34 12.53
C HIS A 361 -61.96 -14.80 12.09
N ARG A 362 -62.91 -15.58 12.61
CA ARG A 362 -63.17 -17.01 12.61
C ARG A 362 -63.53 -17.66 11.24
N LEU A 363 -63.25 -18.96 11.20
CA LEU A 363 -64.07 -20.11 10.75
C LEU A 363 -64.18 -20.50 9.27
N ALA A 364 -64.01 -21.82 9.10
CA ALA A 364 -64.78 -22.79 8.32
C ALA A 364 -64.28 -23.17 6.91
N GLU A 365 -63.96 -24.48 6.82
CA GLU A 365 -64.41 -25.50 5.85
C GLU A 365 -64.25 -25.25 4.34
N GLY A 366 -63.86 -26.32 3.64
CA GLY A 366 -64.18 -26.47 2.22
C GLY A 366 -63.14 -27.24 1.42
N ASP A 367 -63.40 -28.54 1.32
CA ASP A 367 -62.89 -29.54 0.40
C ASP A 367 -62.63 -29.15 -1.07
N GLU A 368 -61.86 -30.05 -1.70
CA GLU A 368 -62.04 -30.59 -3.06
C GLU A 368 -61.23 -30.06 -4.25
N GLU A 369 -61.03 -31.03 -5.15
CA GLU A 369 -60.05 -31.17 -6.22
C GLU A 369 -60.35 -30.33 -7.47
N GLY A 370 -59.29 -30.16 -8.29
CA GLY A 370 -59.35 -29.65 -9.66
C GLY A 370 -57.97 -29.59 -10.28
#